data_AF-A0AAV3F1V2-F1
#
_entry.id   AF-A0AAV3F1V2-F1
#
_cell.length_a   1.000
_cell.length_b   1.000
_cell.length_c   1.000
_cell.angle_alpha   90.00
_cell.angle_beta   90.00
_cell.angle_gamma   90.00
#
_symmetry.space_group_name_H-M   'P 1'
#
loop_
_entity.id
_entity.type
_entity.pdbx_description
1 polymer ?
#
loop_
_entity_poly.entity_id
_entity_poly.type
_entity_poly.pdbx_seq_one_letter_code
_entity_poly.pdbx_strand_id
1 'polypeptide(L)'
;MKKFLKSAGLPIGVFALAIGSAFATNAMKSPLAIELGYQKIDEDGFECFDPVITCSTVEGPVCTWNDGTTTHTLYGKHTVPNVGTVCTKPLYQIIQ
;
A
#
# COMPACT_ATOMS: atom_id res chain seq x y z
N MET A 1 -51.53 -1.38 -24.82
CA MET A 1 -50.57 -2.30 -24.17
C MET A 1 -49.42 -1.52 -23.50
N LYS A 2 -49.65 -0.84 -22.36
CA LYS A 2 -48.62 -0.06 -21.63
C LYS A 2 -48.54 -0.37 -20.12
N LYS A 3 -49.33 -1.34 -19.63
CA LYS A 3 -49.56 -1.55 -18.19
C LYS A 3 -48.57 -2.54 -17.53
N PHE A 4 -47.94 -3.42 -18.31
CA PHE A 4 -47.02 -4.45 -17.80
C PHE A 4 -45.60 -3.94 -17.50
N LEU A 5 -45.16 -2.87 -18.17
CA LEU A 5 -43.84 -2.28 -17.92
C LEU A 5 -43.76 -1.59 -16.54
N LYS A 6 -44.89 -1.16 -15.97
CA LYS A 6 -44.92 -0.44 -14.68
C LYS A 6 -45.09 -1.35 -13.45
N SER A 7 -45.59 -2.57 -13.61
CA SER A 7 -45.97 -3.42 -12.45
C SER A 7 -45.07 -4.62 -12.20
N ALA A 8 -44.30 -5.08 -13.20
CA ALA A 8 -43.49 -6.30 -13.09
C ALA A 8 -41.99 -6.09 -13.31
N GLY A 9 -41.57 -4.99 -13.96
CA GLY A 9 -40.15 -4.68 -14.19
C GLY A 9 -39.43 -4.10 -12.98
N LEU A 10 -40.16 -3.42 -12.09
CA LEU A 10 -39.60 -2.73 -10.91
C LEU A 10 -38.96 -3.69 -9.88
N PRO A 11 -39.59 -4.81 -9.45
CA PRO A 11 -38.97 -5.68 -8.45
C PRO A 11 -37.75 -6.42 -8.99
N ILE A 12 -37.79 -6.88 -10.25
CA ILE A 12 -36.69 -7.62 -10.88
C ILE A 12 -35.46 -6.72 -11.05
N GLY A 13 -35.66 -5.45 -11.42
CA GLY A 13 -34.59 -4.46 -11.51
C GLY A 13 -33.92 -4.17 -10.16
N VAL A 14 -34.67 -4.14 -9.06
CA VAL A 14 -34.13 -3.90 -7.71
C VAL A 14 -33.25 -5.06 -7.24
N PHE A 15 -33.64 -6.31 -7.49
CA PHE A 15 -32.81 -7.48 -7.15
C PHE A 15 -31.52 -7.54 -7.98
N ALA A 16 -31.58 -7.23 -9.27
CA ALA A 16 -30.39 -7.19 -10.13
C ALA A 16 -29.41 -6.06 -9.70
N LEU A 17 -29.94 -4.90 -9.31
CA LEU A 17 -29.15 -3.75 -8.86
C LEU A 17 -28.48 -4.04 -7.50
N ALA A 18 -29.17 -4.72 -6.58
CA ALA A 18 -28.61 -5.12 -5.28
C ALA A 18 -27.38 -6.04 -5.43
N ILE A 19 -27.45 -7.03 -6.33
CA ILE A 19 -26.35 -7.97 -6.58
C ILE A 19 -25.15 -7.26 -7.24
N GLY A 20 -25.38 -6.28 -8.12
CA GLY A 20 -24.31 -5.50 -8.75
C GLY A 20 -23.50 -4.64 -7.78
N SER A 21 -24.14 -4.07 -6.75
CA SER A 21 -23.47 -3.24 -5.74
C SER A 21 -22.44 -4.00 -4.89
N ALA A 22 -22.64 -5.30 -4.65
CA ALA A 22 -21.75 -6.09 -3.80
C ALA A 22 -20.37 -6.33 -4.43
N PHE A 23 -20.28 -6.38 -5.76
CA PHE A 23 -19.00 -6.59 -6.46
C PHE A 23 -18.19 -5.31 -6.68
N ALA A 24 -18.80 -4.12 -6.51
CA ALA A 24 -18.10 -2.84 -6.66
C ALA A 24 -17.23 -2.47 -5.45
N THR A 25 -17.43 -3.09 -4.28
CA THR A 25 -16.74 -2.72 -3.03
C THR A 25 -15.36 -3.38 -2.87
N ASN A 26 -15.02 -4.41 -3.65
CA ASN A 26 -13.72 -5.10 -3.52
C ASN A 26 -12.63 -4.61 -4.50
N ALA A 27 -12.93 -3.62 -5.36
CA ALA A 27 -12.03 -3.19 -6.43
C ALA A 27 -11.11 -2.00 -6.07
N MET A 28 -11.22 -1.44 -4.86
CA MET A 28 -10.33 -0.37 -4.37
C MET A 28 -9.40 -0.87 -3.27
N LYS A 29 -8.60 -1.90 -3.53
CA LYS A 29 -7.30 -1.97 -2.87
C LYS A 29 -6.33 -1.23 -3.80
N SER A 30 -6.07 0.04 -3.50
CA SER A 30 -5.00 0.77 -4.17
C SER A 30 -3.77 -0.13 -4.19
N PRO A 31 -3.03 -0.21 -5.32
CA PRO A 31 -1.78 -0.95 -5.34
C PRO A 31 -0.91 -0.35 -4.23
N LEU A 32 -0.73 -1.07 -3.13
CA LEU A 32 0.21 -0.64 -2.11
C LEU A 32 1.53 -0.48 -2.84
N ALA A 33 2.09 0.72 -2.78
CA ALA A 33 3.40 0.99 -3.34
C ALA A 33 4.42 0.31 -2.43
N ILE A 34 4.64 -0.98 -2.68
CA ILE A 34 5.53 -1.85 -1.92
C ILE A 34 6.94 -1.60 -2.42
N GLU A 35 7.83 -1.28 -1.49
CA GLU A 35 9.26 -1.09 -1.71
C GLU A 35 10.04 -1.90 -0.67
N LEU A 36 11.26 -2.33 -1.01
CA LEU A 36 12.15 -2.97 -0.05
C LEU A 36 12.67 -1.93 0.95
N GLY A 37 12.63 -2.29 2.23
CA GLY A 37 13.15 -1.47 3.31
C GLY A 37 14.61 -1.79 3.62
N TYR A 38 15.41 -0.74 3.79
CA TYR A 38 16.84 -0.82 4.04
C TYR A 38 17.18 -0.16 5.38
N GLN A 39 18.08 -0.77 6.14
CA GLN A 39 18.61 -0.15 7.36
C GLN A 39 19.84 0.68 7.00
N LYS A 40 19.91 1.91 7.50
CA LYS A 40 21.13 2.71 7.43
C LYS A 40 22.17 2.15 8.41
N ILE A 41 23.36 1.82 7.92
CA ILE A 41 24.49 1.38 8.76
C ILE A 41 25.24 2.60 9.28
N ASP A 42 25.35 3.62 8.44
CA ASP A 42 26.04 4.87 8.73
C ASP A 42 25.06 5.99 9.13
N GLU A 43 25.57 7.03 9.79
CA GLU A 43 24.75 8.19 10.20
C GLU A 43 24.10 8.87 8.99
N ASP A 44 24.87 8.97 7.90
CA ASP A 44 24.52 9.62 6.64
C ASP A 44 23.71 8.72 5.68
N GLY A 45 23.64 7.41 5.92
CA GLY A 45 22.87 6.48 5.09
C GLY A 45 23.44 6.20 3.70
N PHE A 46 24.76 6.32 3.54
CA PHE A 46 25.49 5.87 2.34
C PHE A 46 25.57 4.35 2.24
N GLU A 47 25.65 3.68 3.37
CA GLU A 47 25.66 2.22 3.45
C GLU A 47 24.30 1.70 3.92
N CYS A 48 23.74 0.82 3.09
CA CYS A 48 22.40 0.28 3.26
C CYS A 48 22.49 -1.23 3.47
N PHE A 49 22.04 -1.69 4.63
CA PHE A 49 21.81 -3.10 4.88
C PHE A 49 20.45 -3.51 4.31
N ASP A 50 20.40 -4.67 3.67
CA ASP A 50 19.22 -5.20 2.97
C ASP A 50 18.51 -6.28 3.82
N PRO A 51 17.70 -5.93 4.83
CA PRO A 51 16.80 -6.90 5.44
C PRO A 51 15.71 -7.24 4.41
N VAL A 52 15.31 -8.50 4.32
CA VAL A 52 14.23 -8.96 3.43
C VAL A 52 12.87 -8.56 4.01
N ILE A 53 12.64 -7.25 4.15
CA ILE A 53 11.43 -6.64 4.70
C ILE A 53 10.84 -5.72 3.64
N THR A 54 9.53 -5.85 3.41
CA THR A 54 8.77 -4.99 2.52
C THR A 54 8.04 -3.91 3.31
N CYS A 55 8.15 -2.68 2.84
CA CYS A 55 7.49 -1.50 3.41
C CYS A 55 6.64 -0.81 2.33
N SER A 56 5.80 0.14 2.77
CA SER A 56 4.97 0.99 1.93
C SER A 56 5.63 2.37 1.74
N THR A 57 5.46 2.97 0.56
CA THR A 57 5.79 4.40 0.35
C THR A 57 4.62 5.33 0.69
N VAL A 58 3.44 4.77 1.00
CA VAL A 58 2.26 5.53 1.42
C VAL A 58 2.44 5.96 2.88
N GLU A 59 2.22 7.25 3.16
CA GLU A 59 2.32 7.82 4.50
C GLU A 59 1.57 6.98 5.55
N GLY A 60 2.24 6.71 6.68
CA GLY A 60 1.73 5.84 7.71
C GLY A 60 2.68 5.74 8.92
N PRO A 61 2.55 4.70 9.76
CA PRO A 61 3.50 4.45 10.82
C PRO A 61 4.86 4.05 10.22
N VAL A 62 5.95 4.50 10.85
CA VAL A 62 7.31 4.26 10.36
C VAL A 62 7.61 2.77 10.23
N CYS A 63 8.19 2.36 9.10
CA CYS A 63 8.60 0.97 8.91
C CYS A 63 9.78 0.65 9.82
N THR A 64 9.63 -0.39 10.64
CA THR A 64 10.68 -0.82 11.58
C THR A 64 10.87 -2.33 11.49
N TRP A 65 12.11 -2.78 11.59
CA TRP A 65 12.47 -4.18 11.68
C TRP A 65 13.15 -4.46 13.01
N ASN A 66 12.72 -5.53 13.67
CA ASN A 66 13.33 -6.00 14.92
C ASN A 66 14.18 -7.22 14.60
N ASP A 67 15.48 -7.14 14.88
CA ASP A 67 16.44 -8.24 14.66
C ASP A 67 16.45 -9.27 15.81
N GLY A 68 15.59 -9.08 16.81
CA GLY A 68 15.50 -9.87 18.04
C GLY A 68 16.14 -9.19 19.24
N THR A 69 16.96 -8.16 19.03
CA THR A 69 17.65 -7.41 20.10
C THR A 69 17.31 -5.93 20.08
N THR A 70 17.19 -5.35 18.88
CA THR A 70 17.03 -3.92 18.66
C THR A 70 16.01 -3.69 17.55
N THR A 71 15.21 -2.64 17.70
CA THR A 71 14.29 -2.19 16.65
C THR A 71 14.99 -1.13 15.81
N HIS A 72 15.14 -1.41 14.51
CA HIS A 72 15.76 -0.54 13.52
C HIS A 72 14.72 0.07 12.60
N THR A 73 14.86 1.35 12.28
CA THR A 73 14.03 2.03 11.28
C THR A 73 14.52 1.70 9.87
N LEU A 74 13.58 1.42 8.96
CA LEU A 74 13.85 1.11 7.57
C LEU A 74 13.54 2.29 6.65
N TYR A 75 14.35 2.43 5.60
CA TYR A 75 14.33 3.51 4.62
C TYR A 75 14.45 2.94 3.20
N GLY A 76 13.94 3.67 2.21
CA GLY A 76 14.04 3.32 0.79
C GLY A 76 15.31 3.87 0.18
N LYS A 77 15.74 3.28 -0.94
CA LYS A 77 16.89 3.75 -1.71
C LYS A 77 16.44 4.87 -2.65
N HIS A 78 17.21 5.96 -2.69
CA HIS A 78 17.04 7.02 -3.68
C HIS A 78 18.39 7.60 -4.07
N THR A 79 18.49 8.08 -5.30
CA THR A 79 19.73 8.66 -5.83
C THR A 79 19.74 10.15 -5.59
N VAL A 80 20.73 10.64 -4.85
CA VAL A 80 20.96 12.06 -4.63
C VAL A 80 21.98 12.57 -5.66
N PRO A 81 21.66 13.65 -6.40
CA PRO A 81 22.60 14.20 -7.38
C PRO A 81 23.91 14.63 -6.71
N ASN A 82 25.04 14.27 -7.33
CA ASN A 82 26.41 14.51 -6.87
C ASN A 82 26.90 13.67 -5.67
N VAL A 83 26.06 12.75 -5.16
CA VAL A 83 26.38 11.98 -3.95
C VAL A 83 26.31 10.47 -4.23
N GLY A 84 25.27 10.01 -4.95
CA GLY A 84 25.07 8.60 -5.27
C GLY A 84 23.78 8.05 -4.67
N THR A 85 23.69 6.73 -4.56
CA THR A 85 22.52 6.04 -3.98
C THR A 85 22.62 6.05 -2.46
N VAL A 86 21.59 6.56 -1.79
CA VAL A 86 21.49 6.59 -0.32
C VAL A 86 20.18 5.94 0.14
N CYS A 87 20.11 5.45 1.37
CA CYS A 87 18.90 4.89 1.99
C CYS A 87 18.35 5.80 3.08
N THR A 88 17.88 6.98 2.67
CA THR A 88 17.26 7.96 3.59
C THR A 88 15.81 8.29 3.23
N LYS A 89 15.25 7.64 2.21
CA LYS A 89 13.85 7.83 1.82
C LYS A 89 12.96 7.23 2.93
N PRO A 90 12.02 7.99 3.51
CA PRO A 90 11.15 7.45 4.54
C PRO A 90 10.24 6.35 3.96
N LEU A 91 10.12 5.24 4.69
CA LEU A 91 9.19 4.16 4.40
C LEU A 91 8.28 3.90 5.60
N TYR A 92 7.10 3.36 5.30
CA TYR A 92 6.02 3.18 6.25
C TYR A 92 5.55 1.73 6.29
N GLN A 93 4.88 1.32 7.35
CA GLN A 93 4.35 -0.03 7.46
C GLN A 93 3.18 -0.23 6.50
N ILE A 94 3.08 -1.45 5.99
CA ILE A 94 1.96 -1.90 5.16
C ILE A 94 0.75 -2.09 6.08
N ILE A 95 -0.11 -1.08 6.16
CA ILE A 95 -1.40 -1.16 6.87
C ILE A 95 -2.38 -1.86 5.91
N GLN A 96 -2.72 -3.12 6.20
CA GLN A 96 -3.56 -3.96 5.35
C GLN A 96 -5.06 -3.83 5.62
#